data_AF-A0A3M0K8Q4-F1
#
_entry.id   AF-A0A3M0K8Q4-F1
#
_cell.length_a   1.000
_cell.length_b   1.000
_cell.length_c   1.000
_cell.angle_alpha   90.00
_cell.angle_beta   90.00
_cell.angle_gamma   90.00
#
_symmetry.space_group_name_H-M   'P 1'
#
loop_
_entity.id
_entity.type
_entity.pdbx_description
1 polymer ?
#
loop_
_entity_poly.entity_id
_entity_poly.type
_entity_poly.pdbx_seq_one_letter_code
_entity_poly.pdbx_strand_id
1 'polypeptide(L)'
;MEALVKVISQIHKQWGIDCKAKDFTLTVTRLLQLGVIDRPVDILHPDIWDQCTKALAQETISSGSGKNLKSWGKVVQAFQKALQEQETWKAAQNCLKVTPQSGVGAATQTFTENFWSIKECDLKVNDSVQAVDKVNSAECRDSQEQKLSPKPSSPGSPAEGKRHNYFGTV
;
A
#
# COMPACT_ATOMS: atom_id res chain seq x y z
N MET A 1 -14.01 -0.34 19.18
CA MET A 1 -13.60 0.91 18.49
C MET A 1 -12.49 1.63 19.23
N GLU A 2 -12.63 1.94 20.52
CA GLU A 2 -11.64 2.70 21.30
C GLU A 2 -10.20 2.15 21.22
N ALA A 3 -10.01 0.83 21.37
CA ALA A 3 -8.69 0.21 21.26
C ALA A 3 -8.04 0.45 19.89
N LEU A 4 -8.81 0.35 18.80
CA LEU A 4 -8.32 0.61 17.44
C LEU A 4 -7.92 2.07 17.27
N VAL A 5 -8.70 3.00 17.83
CA VAL A 5 -8.36 4.43 17.82
C VAL A 5 -7.03 4.69 18.53
N LYS A 6 -6.77 4.00 19.66
CA LYS A 6 -5.48 4.07 20.36
C LYS A 6 -4.33 3.56 19.49
N VAL A 7 -4.51 2.43 18.81
CA VAL A 7 -3.51 1.86 17.88
C VAL A 7 -3.19 2.85 16.76
N ILE A 8 -4.21 3.38 16.09
CA ILE A 8 -4.04 4.38 15.02
C ILE A 8 -3.36 5.64 15.53
N SER A 9 -3.69 6.09 16.73
CA SER A 9 -3.05 7.27 17.33
C SER A 9 -1.56 7.05 17.57
N GLN A 10 -1.13 5.83 17.91
CA GLN A 10 0.29 5.51 18.04
C GLN A 10 0.98 5.42 16.69
N ILE A 11 0.34 4.82 15.69
CA ILE A 11 0.83 4.78 14.30
C ILE A 11 1.05 6.20 13.76
N HIS A 12 0.09 7.11 13.96
CA HIS A 12 0.22 8.51 13.57
C HIS A 12 1.46 9.17 14.22
N LYS A 13 1.66 8.94 15.52
CA LYS A 13 2.81 9.50 16.26
C LYS A 13 4.15 8.93 15.82
N GLN A 14 4.22 7.62 15.58
CA GLN A 14 5.47 6.94 15.24
C GLN A 14 5.92 7.23 13.79
N TRP A 15 4.98 7.28 12.85
CA TRP A 15 5.31 7.34 11.42
C TRP A 15 4.87 8.65 10.73
N GLY A 16 4.31 9.61 11.47
CA GLY A 16 3.92 10.92 10.94
C GLY A 16 2.78 10.88 9.92
N ILE A 17 2.06 9.77 9.81
CA ILE A 17 0.96 9.58 8.85
C ILE A 17 -0.23 10.40 9.32
N ASP A 18 -0.76 11.34 8.53
CA ASP A 18 -1.86 12.24 8.90
C ASP A 18 -3.24 11.52 8.98
N CYS A 19 -3.32 10.48 9.81
CA CYS A 19 -4.52 9.73 10.13
C CYS A 19 -4.97 10.08 11.56
N LYS A 20 -5.80 11.11 11.70
CA LYS A 20 -6.32 11.54 13.01
C LYS A 20 -7.35 10.54 13.54
N ALA A 21 -7.39 10.36 14.86
CA ALA A 21 -8.37 9.53 15.55
C ALA A 21 -9.83 9.79 15.13
N LYS A 22 -10.18 11.07 14.93
CA LYS A 22 -11.49 11.50 14.48
C LYS A 22 -11.79 11.01 13.05
N ASP A 23 -10.85 11.20 12.14
CA ASP A 23 -10.98 10.80 10.73
C ASP A 23 -11.14 9.28 10.61
N PHE A 24 -10.35 8.53 11.40
CA PHE A 24 -10.48 7.09 11.52
C PHE A 24 -11.86 6.67 12.05
N THR A 25 -12.27 7.21 13.21
CA THR A 25 -13.55 6.85 13.84
C THR A 25 -14.73 7.10 12.90
N LEU A 26 -14.74 8.26 12.24
CA LEU A 26 -15.79 8.66 11.33
C LEU A 26 -15.86 7.71 10.12
N THR A 27 -14.70 7.37 9.54
CA THR A 27 -14.62 6.46 8.38
C THR A 27 -15.07 5.04 8.73
N VAL A 28 -14.59 4.48 9.84
CA VAL A 28 -14.96 3.11 10.26
C VAL A 28 -16.43 3.03 10.64
N THR A 29 -16.95 4.05 11.32
CA THR A 29 -18.40 4.15 11.61
C THR A 29 -19.20 4.19 10.32
N ARG A 30 -18.71 4.90 9.30
CA ARG A 30 -19.40 4.97 8.02
C ARG A 30 -19.38 3.63 7.27
N LEU A 31 -18.27 2.92 7.27
CA LEU A 31 -18.17 1.59 6.66
C LEU A 31 -19.12 0.58 7.31
N LEU A 32 -19.31 0.64 8.63
CA LEU A 32 -20.32 -0.14 9.36
C LEU A 32 -21.74 0.22 8.91
N GLN A 33 -22.05 1.51 8.78
CA GLN A 33 -23.37 1.96 8.31
C GLN A 33 -23.67 1.55 6.87
N LEU A 34 -22.64 1.46 6.03
CA LEU A 34 -22.76 0.97 4.65
C LEU A 34 -22.85 -0.56 4.57
N GLY A 35 -22.66 -1.28 5.70
CA GLY A 35 -22.70 -2.74 5.74
C GLY A 35 -21.53 -3.42 5.01
N VAL A 36 -20.44 -2.70 4.78
CA VAL A 36 -19.23 -3.26 4.11
C VAL A 36 -18.40 -4.08 5.07
N ILE A 37 -18.50 -3.75 6.36
CA ILE A 37 -17.86 -4.46 7.47
C ILE A 37 -18.90 -4.69 8.55
N ASP A 38 -18.79 -5.80 9.27
CA ASP A 38 -19.69 -6.14 10.37
C ASP A 38 -19.16 -5.61 11.71
N ARG A 39 -17.83 -5.55 11.84
CA ARG A 39 -17.13 -5.15 13.06
C ARG A 39 -16.01 -4.16 12.74
N PRO A 40 -15.73 -3.21 13.66
CA PRO A 40 -14.64 -2.27 13.47
C PRO A 40 -13.26 -2.90 13.23
N VAL A 41 -13.03 -4.12 13.74
CA VAL A 41 -11.75 -4.83 13.61
C VAL A 41 -11.53 -5.39 12.20
N ASP A 42 -12.60 -5.57 11.43
CA ASP A 42 -12.53 -6.19 10.11
C ASP A 42 -11.65 -5.38 9.15
N ILE A 43 -11.59 -4.06 9.35
CA ILE A 43 -10.72 -3.14 8.58
C ILE A 43 -9.23 -3.46 8.67
N LEU A 44 -8.80 -4.26 9.63
CA LEU A 44 -7.40 -4.67 9.76
C LEU A 44 -7.02 -5.74 8.74
N HIS A 45 -8.00 -6.39 8.10
CA HIS A 45 -7.76 -7.40 7.08
C HIS A 45 -7.54 -6.75 5.71
N PRO A 46 -6.36 -6.93 5.07
CA PRO A 46 -6.05 -6.30 3.79
C PRO A 46 -7.02 -6.66 2.67
N ASP A 47 -7.57 -7.88 2.69
CA ASP A 47 -8.44 -8.44 1.66
C ASP A 47 -9.74 -7.64 1.47
N ILE A 48 -10.17 -6.88 2.49
CA ILE A 48 -11.41 -6.10 2.42
C ILE A 48 -11.17 -4.63 2.02
N TRP A 49 -9.90 -4.19 1.90
CA TRP A 49 -9.61 -2.77 1.69
C TRP A 49 -10.10 -2.23 0.36
N ASP A 50 -10.04 -3.05 -0.70
CA ASP A 50 -10.58 -2.68 -2.01
C ASP A 50 -12.10 -2.50 -1.96
N GLN A 51 -12.80 -3.41 -1.27
CA GLN A 51 -14.26 -3.35 -1.09
C GLN A 51 -14.67 -2.08 -0.31
N CYS A 52 -13.96 -1.76 0.77
CA CYS A 52 -14.13 -0.50 1.52
C CYS A 52 -13.90 0.73 0.64
N THR A 53 -12.83 0.73 -0.16
CA THR A 53 -12.50 1.83 -1.08
C THR A 53 -13.61 2.03 -2.10
N LYS A 54 -14.07 0.94 -2.73
CA LYS A 54 -15.16 0.95 -3.71
C LYS A 54 -16.45 1.48 -3.11
N ALA A 55 -16.83 1.03 -1.92
CA ALA A 55 -18.05 1.47 -1.25
C ALA A 55 -18.02 2.97 -0.92
N LEU A 56 -16.90 3.47 -0.39
CA LEU A 56 -16.73 4.89 -0.09
C LEU A 56 -16.64 5.76 -1.35
N ALA A 57 -16.11 5.23 -2.45
CA ALA A 57 -16.15 5.90 -3.74
C ALA A 57 -17.59 6.02 -4.28
N GLN A 58 -18.38 4.96 -4.20
CA GLN A 58 -19.80 5.00 -4.56
C GLN A 58 -20.61 5.95 -3.67
N GLU A 59 -20.31 5.98 -2.36
CA GLU A 59 -20.90 6.95 -1.44
C GLU A 59 -20.52 8.39 -1.82
N THR A 60 -19.27 8.61 -2.23
CA THR A 60 -18.79 9.93 -2.68
C THR A 60 -19.54 10.39 -3.92
N ILE A 61 -19.77 9.49 -4.89
CA ILE A 61 -20.55 9.77 -6.10
C ILE A 61 -22.01 10.11 -5.72
N SER A 62 -22.60 9.35 -4.80
CA SER A 62 -24.01 9.51 -4.41
C SER A 62 -24.28 10.75 -3.55
N SER A 63 -23.39 11.05 -2.60
CA SER A 63 -23.54 12.16 -1.64
C SER A 63 -22.88 13.47 -2.11
N GLY A 64 -22.01 13.41 -3.12
CA GLY A 64 -21.15 14.52 -3.52
C GLY A 64 -20.03 14.85 -2.51
N SER A 65 -19.85 14.07 -1.44
CA SER A 65 -18.87 14.34 -0.39
C SER A 65 -17.77 13.29 -0.31
N GLY A 66 -16.55 13.67 -0.69
CA GLY A 66 -15.37 12.78 -0.62
C GLY A 66 -14.67 12.71 0.74
N LYS A 67 -15.29 13.20 1.83
CA LYS A 67 -14.62 13.30 3.14
C LYS A 67 -14.22 11.94 3.69
N ASN A 68 -15.12 10.96 3.62
CA ASN A 68 -14.87 9.60 4.12
C ASN A 68 -13.81 8.88 3.28
N LEU A 69 -13.85 9.02 1.95
CA LEU A 69 -12.87 8.42 1.05
C LEU A 69 -11.46 9.01 1.26
N LYS A 70 -11.34 10.33 1.47
CA LYS A 70 -10.06 10.97 1.80
C LYS A 70 -9.50 10.47 3.13
N SER A 71 -10.34 10.40 4.15
CA SER A 71 -9.97 9.84 5.46
C SER A 71 -9.57 8.37 5.34
N TRP A 72 -10.29 7.58 4.55
CA TRP A 72 -9.98 6.18 4.28
C TRP A 72 -8.60 6.00 3.64
N GLY A 73 -8.24 6.83 2.66
CA GLY A 73 -6.89 6.78 2.06
C GLY A 73 -5.78 6.94 3.10
N LYS A 74 -5.96 7.82 4.08
CA LYS A 74 -5.02 8.01 5.20
C LYS A 74 -4.97 6.79 6.13
N VAL A 75 -6.12 6.15 6.38
CA VAL A 75 -6.22 4.92 7.18
C VAL A 75 -5.50 3.76 6.50
N VAL A 76 -5.73 3.56 5.20
CA VAL A 76 -5.06 2.50 4.42
C VAL A 76 -3.55 2.72 4.40
N GLN A 77 -3.10 3.96 4.20
CA GLN A 77 -1.67 4.29 4.26
C GLN A 77 -1.06 3.94 5.63
N ALA A 78 -1.79 4.21 6.72
CA ALA A 78 -1.37 3.85 8.07
C ALA A 78 -1.22 2.34 8.25
N PHE A 79 -2.17 1.55 7.74
CA PHE A 79 -2.11 0.10 7.82
C PHE A 79 -1.02 -0.51 6.92
N GLN A 80 -0.85 -0.01 5.70
CA GLN A 80 0.22 -0.46 4.81
C GLN A 80 1.59 -0.25 5.45
N LYS A 81 1.80 0.88 6.12
CA LYS A 81 3.04 1.15 6.85
C LYS A 81 3.24 0.21 8.04
N ALA A 82 2.17 -0.10 8.77
CA ALA A 82 2.23 -1.08 9.86
C ALA A 82 2.62 -2.48 9.36
N LEU A 83 2.05 -2.93 8.23
CA LEU A 83 2.37 -4.21 7.62
C LEU A 83 3.82 -4.25 7.13
N GLN A 84 4.27 -3.21 6.42
CA GLN A 84 5.65 -3.10 5.96
C GLN A 84 6.66 -3.18 7.13
N GLU A 85 6.37 -2.49 8.23
CA GLU A 85 7.20 -2.50 9.42
C GLU A 85 7.24 -3.90 10.05
N GLN A 86 6.09 -4.58 10.16
CA GLN A 86 6.02 -5.96 10.65
C GLN A 86 6.86 -6.92 9.81
N GLU A 87 6.79 -6.82 8.48
CA GLU A 87 7.61 -7.62 7.56
C GLU A 87 9.10 -7.33 7.75
N THR A 88 9.46 -6.06 7.92
CA THR A 88 10.85 -5.63 8.18
C THR A 88 11.38 -6.21 9.49
N TRP A 89 10.59 -6.17 10.57
CA TRP A 89 10.95 -6.79 11.85
C TRP A 89 11.09 -8.31 11.74
N LYS A 90 10.18 -8.97 11.01
CA LYS A 90 10.26 -10.42 10.78
C LYS A 90 11.51 -10.79 10.00
N ALA A 91 11.86 -10.03 8.97
CA ALA A 91 13.08 -10.22 8.19
C ALA A 91 14.34 -10.02 9.04
N ALA A 92 14.40 -8.95 9.84
CA ALA A 92 15.51 -8.70 10.75
C ALA A 92 15.67 -9.82 11.79
N GLN A 93 14.57 -10.28 12.38
CA GLN A 93 14.60 -11.40 13.33
C GLN A 93 15.10 -12.69 12.66
N ASN A 94 14.68 -12.98 11.43
CA ASN A 94 15.18 -14.11 10.68
C ASN A 94 16.70 -14.00 10.47
N CYS A 95 17.22 -12.85 10.03
CA CYS A 95 18.66 -12.64 9.87
C CYS A 95 19.46 -12.84 11.16
N LEU A 96 18.93 -12.44 12.32
CA LEU A 96 19.57 -12.66 13.62
C LEU A 96 19.54 -14.14 14.04
N LYS A 97 18.46 -14.86 13.70
CA LYS A 97 18.33 -16.32 13.94
C LYS A 97 19.23 -17.13 13.00
N VAL A 98 19.48 -16.65 11.78
CA VAL A 98 20.47 -17.24 10.86
C VAL A 98 21.88 -16.81 11.30
N THR A 99 22.31 -17.26 12.47
CA THR A 99 23.71 -17.19 12.85
C THR A 99 24.52 -18.03 11.86
N PRO A 100 25.67 -17.56 11.33
CA PRO A 100 26.49 -18.37 10.43
C PRO A 100 26.84 -19.67 11.14
N GLN A 101 26.61 -20.80 10.47
CA GLN A 101 27.12 -22.08 10.92
C GLN A 101 28.63 -21.88 11.12
N SER A 102 29.06 -21.96 12.37
CA SER A 102 30.46 -21.79 12.77
C SER A 102 31.30 -22.80 11.99
N GLY A 103 31.91 -22.33 10.91
CA GLY A 103 32.99 -23.02 10.23
C GLY A 103 34.22 -22.93 11.11
N VAL A 104 34.40 -23.96 11.94
CA VAL A 104 35.64 -24.44 12.56
C VAL A 104 36.72 -23.38 12.83
N GLY A 105 36.82 -22.99 14.11
CA GLY A 105 38.11 -22.64 14.71
C GLY A 105 38.32 -21.20 15.16
N ALA A 106 37.69 -20.79 16.27
CA ALA A 106 38.32 -19.94 17.30
C ALA A 106 37.37 -19.81 18.50
N ALA A 107 37.89 -20.03 19.70
CA ALA A 107 37.16 -19.94 20.95
C ALA A 107 36.69 -18.50 21.23
N THR A 108 35.38 -18.30 21.36
CA THR A 108 34.85 -17.06 21.93
C THR A 108 33.65 -17.36 22.83
N GLN A 109 33.68 -16.70 23.99
CA GLN A 109 32.87 -16.96 25.18
C GLN A 109 31.35 -16.86 24.96
N THR A 110 30.64 -17.77 25.61
CA THR A 110 29.20 -17.77 25.85
C THR A 110 28.78 -16.49 26.58
N PHE A 111 27.91 -15.70 25.94
CA PHE A 111 27.01 -14.79 26.65
C PHE A 111 25.62 -15.42 26.63
N THR A 112 25.25 -16.00 27.77
CA THR A 112 23.94 -16.59 28.00
C THR A 112 23.01 -15.50 28.48
N GLU A 113 22.11 -15.00 27.64
CA GLU A 113 20.96 -14.24 28.13
C GLU A 113 19.66 -14.81 27.58
N ASN A 114 18.80 -15.15 28.53
CA ASN A 114 17.50 -15.80 28.39
C ASN A 114 16.54 -14.93 27.58
N PHE A 115 16.28 -15.27 26.34
CA PHE A 115 15.12 -14.74 25.61
C PHE A 115 13.89 -15.62 25.88
N TRP A 116 12.98 -15.04 26.66
CA TRP A 116 11.67 -15.60 26.95
C TRP A 116 10.93 -15.96 25.64
N SER A 117 10.56 -17.23 25.53
CA SER A 117 9.82 -17.79 24.39
C SER A 117 8.45 -17.12 24.27
N ILE A 118 8.28 -16.24 23.29
CA ILE A 118 6.96 -15.80 22.85
C ILE A 118 6.39 -16.94 22.02
N LYS A 119 5.38 -17.62 22.56
CA LYS A 119 4.59 -18.63 21.84
C LYS A 119 4.10 -18.04 20.52
N GLU A 120 4.57 -18.65 19.44
CA GLU A 120 4.16 -18.46 18.07
C GLU A 120 2.67 -18.78 17.95
N CYS A 121 1.85 -17.79 17.57
CA CYS A 121 0.48 -18.05 17.15
C CYS A 121 0.55 -18.47 15.68
N ASP A 122 0.39 -19.76 15.42
CA ASP A 122 0.29 -20.34 14.08
C ASP A 122 -0.91 -19.74 13.33
N LEU A 123 -0.67 -18.74 12.48
CA LEU A 123 -1.61 -18.38 11.43
C LEU A 123 -1.23 -19.16 10.18
N LYS A 124 -1.96 -20.26 9.96
CA LYS A 124 -1.78 -21.19 8.85
C LYS A 124 -2.13 -20.51 7.53
N VAL A 125 -1.12 -20.04 6.80
CA VAL A 125 -1.26 -19.59 5.40
C VAL A 125 -1.25 -20.84 4.53
N ASN A 126 -2.38 -21.16 3.91
CA ASN A 126 -2.46 -22.20 2.89
C ASN A 126 -2.00 -21.62 1.56
N ASP A 127 -0.76 -21.92 1.16
CA ASP A 127 -0.31 -21.73 -0.22
C ASP A 127 -0.88 -22.86 -1.09
N SER A 128 -1.79 -22.51 -1.99
CA SER A 128 -2.25 -23.41 -3.05
C SER A 128 -1.57 -23.00 -4.36
N VAL A 129 -0.34 -23.48 -4.57
CA VAL A 129 0.31 -23.44 -5.88
C VAL A 129 0.08 -24.80 -6.54
N GLN A 130 -0.80 -24.85 -7.54
CA GLN A 130 -0.85 -25.96 -8.47
C GLN A 130 0.20 -25.75 -9.56
N ALA A 131 1.24 -26.58 -9.50
CA ALA A 131 2.14 -26.83 -10.61
C ALA A 131 1.37 -27.51 -11.74
N VAL A 132 1.48 -26.97 -12.96
CA VAL A 132 1.26 -27.74 -14.19
C VAL A 132 2.52 -27.64 -15.01
N ASP A 133 3.33 -28.69 -14.91
CA ASP A 133 4.33 -29.04 -15.91
C ASP A 133 3.62 -29.35 -17.23
N LYS A 134 4.01 -28.64 -18.29
CA LYS A 134 4.04 -29.24 -19.62
C LYS A 134 5.08 -28.55 -20.50
N VAL A 135 6.24 -29.19 -20.55
CA VAL A 135 7.25 -29.08 -21.59
C VAL A 135 6.59 -29.20 -22.97
N ASN A 136 6.86 -28.26 -23.87
CA ASN A 136 7.18 -28.63 -25.23
C ASN A 136 8.28 -27.73 -25.80
N SER A 137 9.25 -28.39 -26.41
CA SER A 137 10.50 -27.85 -26.92
C SER A 137 10.40 -27.76 -28.44
N ALA A 138 10.72 -26.60 -29.00
CA ALA A 138 11.16 -26.36 -30.39
C ALA A 138 11.20 -24.83 -30.58
N GLU A 139 12.08 -24.18 -31.32
CA GLU A 139 13.36 -24.46 -31.95
C GLU A 139 13.87 -23.05 -32.30
N CYS A 140 15.17 -22.81 -32.12
CA CYS A 140 15.80 -21.53 -32.35
C CYS A 140 15.90 -21.25 -33.86
N ARG A 141 15.39 -20.11 -34.34
CA ARG A 141 15.85 -19.49 -35.59
C ARG A 141 15.99 -17.98 -35.47
N ASP A 142 17.18 -17.55 -35.84
CA ASP A 142 17.73 -16.20 -35.87
C ASP A 142 17.03 -15.22 -36.83
N SER A 143 17.34 -13.94 -36.57
CA SER A 143 17.41 -12.82 -37.52
C SER A 143 16.10 -12.13 -37.92
N GLN A 144 15.90 -10.90 -37.44
CA GLN A 144 16.03 -9.73 -38.32
C GLN A 144 16.12 -8.42 -37.50
N GLU A 145 17.29 -7.79 -37.54
CA GLU A 145 17.48 -6.38 -37.21
C GLU A 145 16.63 -5.51 -38.17
N GLN A 146 15.87 -4.56 -37.62
CA GLN A 146 15.66 -3.27 -38.27
C GLN A 146 15.84 -2.14 -37.27
N LYS A 147 17.07 -1.62 -37.26
CA LYS A 147 17.40 -0.25 -36.90
C LYS A 147 16.84 0.69 -37.97
N LEU A 148 16.26 1.83 -37.60
CA LEU A 148 16.49 3.16 -38.21
C LEU A 148 15.70 4.26 -37.44
N SER A 149 16.41 4.88 -36.51
CA SER A 149 16.62 6.31 -36.17
C SER A 149 15.53 7.42 -36.32
N PRO A 150 15.68 8.56 -35.58
CA PRO A 150 14.63 9.54 -35.26
C PRO A 150 14.73 10.95 -35.91
N LYS A 151 13.62 11.71 -35.89
CA LYS A 151 13.38 13.19 -36.03
C LYS A 151 13.78 13.87 -37.37
N PRO A 152 13.18 15.03 -37.80
CA PRO A 152 13.35 16.34 -37.10
C PRO A 152 12.21 17.40 -37.21
N SER A 153 12.31 18.43 -36.33
CA SER A 153 11.99 19.88 -36.52
C SER A 153 10.55 20.48 -36.61
N SER A 154 10.26 21.35 -35.62
CA SER A 154 9.42 22.59 -35.64
C SER A 154 10.03 23.68 -36.56
N PRO A 155 9.51 24.94 -36.76
CA PRO A 155 8.51 25.73 -36.00
C PRO A 155 7.52 26.57 -36.84
N GLY A 156 6.56 27.28 -36.21
CA GLY A 156 5.76 28.31 -36.91
C GLY A 156 4.71 29.06 -36.08
N SER A 157 5.12 30.18 -35.49
CA SER A 157 4.31 31.40 -35.21
C SER A 157 5.14 32.58 -35.77
N PRO A 158 4.63 33.79 -36.13
CA PRO A 158 3.47 34.53 -35.59
C PRO A 158 2.69 35.42 -36.62
N ALA A 159 1.63 36.14 -36.19
CA ALA A 159 1.17 37.49 -36.66
C ALA A 159 -0.24 37.78 -36.06
N GLU A 160 -0.41 38.69 -35.10
CA GLU A 160 -0.68 40.13 -35.25
C GLU A 160 -1.84 40.49 -36.21
N GLY A 161 -2.95 40.98 -35.67
CA GLY A 161 -4.07 41.56 -36.42
C GLY A 161 -4.99 42.39 -35.52
N LYS A 162 -5.10 43.68 -35.83
CA LYS A 162 -5.59 44.80 -34.99
C LYS A 162 -7.11 45.03 -35.04
N ARG A 163 -7.63 45.55 -33.92
CA ARG A 163 -8.67 46.61 -33.72
C ARG A 163 -10.01 46.53 -34.48
N HIS A 164 -11.13 46.75 -33.77
CA HIS A 164 -11.87 48.03 -33.79
C HIS A 164 -12.90 48.15 -32.65
N ASN A 165 -12.97 49.37 -32.11
CA ASN A 165 -13.93 49.90 -31.13
C ASN A 165 -15.29 50.21 -31.77
N TYR A 166 -16.37 50.19 -30.98
CA TYR A 166 -17.52 51.13 -31.01
C TYR A 166 -18.16 51.09 -29.59
N PHE A 167 -18.05 52.14 -28.75
CA PHE A 167 -19.07 53.18 -28.46
C PHE A 167 -20.51 52.61 -28.36
N GLY A 168 -21.36 52.84 -27.35
CA GLY A 168 -21.40 53.76 -26.20
C GLY A 168 -22.88 53.96 -25.79
N THR A 169 -23.11 54.14 -24.48
CA THR A 169 -24.18 54.94 -23.82
C THR A 169 -25.66 54.52 -23.92
N VAL A 170 -26.29 54.32 -22.76
CA VAL A 170 -27.30 55.26 -22.18
C VAL A 170 -27.03 55.37 -20.68
#